data_AF-A0A961Z345-F1
#
_entry.id   AF-A0A961Z345-F1
#
_cell.length_a   1.000
_cell.length_b   1.000
_cell.length_c   1.000
_cell.angle_alpha   90.00
_cell.angle_beta   90.00
_cell.angle_gamma   90.00
#
_symmetry.space_group_name_H-M   'P 1'
#
loop_
_entity.id
_entity.type
_entity.pdbx_description
1 polymer ?
#
loop_
_entity_poly.entity_id
_entity_poly.type
_entity_poly.pdbx_seq_one_letter_code
_entity_poly.pdbx_strand_id
1 'polypeptide(L)' 'MTQIEKAEIAEINSSIEELGDPRACYKLVRDKIKTHEMKGEIISDDLRRLERVLLNECNAASQGR' A
#
# COMPACT_ATOMS: atom_id res chain seq x y z
N MET A 1 -0.68 -18.59 2.32
CA MET A 1 0.34 -17.54 2.57
C MET A 1 1.61 -17.98 1.89
N THR A 2 1.80 -17.55 0.65
CA THR A 2 2.97 -17.94 -0.15
C THR A 2 4.17 -17.09 0.24
N GLN A 3 5.39 -17.62 0.10
CA GLN A 3 6.63 -16.93 0.48
C GLN A 3 6.88 -15.65 -0.34
N ILE A 4 6.26 -15.55 -1.52
CA ILE A 4 6.34 -14.40 -2.44
C ILE A 4 5.57 -13.19 -1.87
N GLU A 5 4.40 -13.41 -1.26
CA GLU A 5 3.59 -12.33 -0.67
C GLU A 5 4.32 -11.60 0.48
N LYS A 6 5.07 -12.34 1.31
CA LYS A 6 5.78 -11.73 2.45
C LYS A 6 6.94 -10.82 2.03
N ALA A 7 7.67 -11.19 0.98
CA ALA A 7 8.77 -10.38 0.48
C ALA A 7 8.25 -9.08 -0.17
N GLU A 8 7.17 -9.17 -0.94
CA GLU A 8 6.54 -8.00 -1.56
C GLU A 8 5.99 -7.02 -0.50
N ILE A 9 5.34 -7.53 0.55
CA ILE A 9 4.85 -6.69 1.65
C ILE A 9 6.01 -6.02 2.40
N ALA A 10 7.12 -6.72 2.63
CA ALA A 10 8.29 -6.14 3.29
C ALA A 10 8.92 -5.00 2.47
N GLU A 11 9.02 -5.18 1.15
CA GLU A 11 9.48 -4.13 0.22
C GLU A 11 8.54 -2.92 0.22
N ILE A 12 7.23 -3.15 0.24
CA ILE A 12 6.22 -2.08 0.31
C ILE A 12 6.36 -1.32 1.63
N ASN A 13 6.47 -2.00 2.77
CA ASN A 13 6.65 -1.35 4.07
C ASN A 13 7.94 -0.52 4.10
N SER A 14 9.05 -1.06 3.60
CA SER A 14 10.31 -0.30 3.53
C SER A 14 10.19 0.93 2.63
N SER A 15 9.48 0.83 1.51
CA SER A 15 9.21 1.97 0.62
C SER A 15 8.33 3.02 1.29
N ILE A 16 7.38 2.59 2.14
CA ILE A 16 6.51 3.50 2.90
C ILE A 16 7.30 4.26 3.95
N GLU A 17 8.21 3.58 4.67
CA GLU A 17 9.11 4.21 5.65
C GLU A 17 10.05 5.23 4.99
N GLU A 18 10.54 4.95 3.77
CA GLU A 18 11.44 5.85 3.04
C GLU A 18 10.73 7.09 2.48
N LEU A 19 9.53 6.92 1.91
CA LEU A 19 8.81 8.02 1.25
C LEU A 19 8.38 9.12 2.23
N GLY A 20 8.01 8.76 3.46
CA GLY A 20 7.61 9.69 4.53
C GLY A 20 6.33 10.52 4.27
N ASP A 21 5.88 10.62 3.02
CA ASP A 21 4.64 11.26 2.61
C ASP A 21 3.52 10.22 2.41
N PRO A 22 2.41 10.31 3.16
CA PRO A 22 1.35 9.31 3.10
C PRO A 22 0.68 9.23 1.73
N ARG A 23 0.69 10.30 0.92
CA ARG A 23 0.08 10.31 -0.42
C ARG A 23 0.94 9.55 -1.42
N ALA A 24 2.27 9.72 -1.35
CA ALA A 24 3.21 8.94 -2.14
C ALA A 24 3.09 7.43 -1.82
N CYS A 25 3.03 7.10 -0.53
CA CYS A 25 2.81 5.74 -0.04
C CYS A 25 1.49 5.14 -0.55
N TYR A 26 0.39 5.88 -0.42
CA TYR A 26 -0.93 5.45 -0.91
C TYR A 26 -0.91 5.17 -2.41
N LYS A 27 -0.30 6.06 -3.21
CA LYS A 27 -0.19 5.90 -4.65
C LYS A 27 0.57 4.63 -5.02
N LEU A 28 1.67 4.33 -4.33
CA LEU A 28 2.48 3.13 -4.56
C LEU A 28 1.67 1.85 -4.30
N VAL A 29 0.98 1.76 -3.16
CA VAL A 29 0.14 0.60 -2.82
C VAL A 29 -1.02 0.45 -3.81
N ARG A 30 -1.68 1.55 -4.17
CA ARG A 30 -2.79 1.56 -5.13
C ARG A 30 -2.37 1.08 -6.52
N ASP A 31 -1.16 1.44 -6.98
CA ASP A 31 -0.62 1.01 -8.27
C ASP A 31 -0.30 -0.48 -8.29
N LYS A 32 0.25 -1.00 -7.19
CA LYS A 32 0.49 -2.44 -7.00
C LYS A 32 -0.82 -3.22 -7.02
N ILE A 33 -1.83 -2.77 -6.26
CA ILE A 33 -3.17 -3.37 -6.27
C ILE A 33 -3.75 -3.40 -7.68
N LYS A 34 -3.71 -2.29 -8.41
CA LYS A 34 -4.16 -2.25 -9.82
C LYS A 34 -3.42 -3.24 -10.70
N THR A 35 -2.10 -3.38 -10.51
CA THR A 35 -1.28 -4.34 -11.26
C THR A 35 -1.75 -5.77 -11.01
N HIS A 36 -2.01 -6.13 -9.75
CA HIS A 36 -2.58 -7.43 -9.37
C HIS A 36 -3.97 -7.63 -9.97
N GLU A 37 -4.86 -6.62 -9.92
CA GLU A 37 -6.20 -6.68 -10.53
C GLU A 37 -6.13 -6.89 -12.06
N MET A 38 -5.23 -6.17 -12.74
CA MET A 38 -5.04 -6.32 -14.18
C MET A 38 -4.51 -7.69 -14.58
N LYS A 39 -3.72 -8.32 -13.71
CA LYS A 39 -3.21 -9.69 -13.92
C LYS A 39 -4.23 -10.76 -13.51
N GLY A 40 -5.36 -10.39 -12.90
CA GLY A 40 -6.34 -11.32 -12.35
C GLY A 40 -5.83 -12.05 -11.10
N GLU A 41 -4.82 -11.49 -10.42
CA GLU A 41 -4.24 -12.06 -9.21
C GLU A 41 -5.12 -11.73 -8.00
N ILE A 42 -5.12 -12.64 -7.02
CA ILE A 42 -5.84 -12.43 -5.77
C ILE A 42 -5.07 -11.40 -4.95
N ILE A 43 -5.69 -10.24 -4.72
CA ILE A 43 -5.12 -9.20 -3.86
C ILE A 43 -5.16 -9.71 -2.41
N SER A 44 -4.00 -9.74 -1.77
CA SER A 44 -3.88 -10.13 -0.36
C SER A 44 -4.60 -9.14 0.56
N ASP A 45 -5.20 -9.62 1.65
CA ASP A 45 -5.93 -8.77 2.60
C ASP A 45 -5.02 -7.72 3.25
N ASP A 46 -3.74 -8.03 3.42
CA ASP A 46 -2.72 -7.11 3.91
C ASP A 46 -2.55 -5.87 3.00
N LEU A 47 -2.56 -6.05 1.67
CA LEU A 47 -2.53 -4.93 0.71
C LEU A 47 -3.78 -4.05 0.83
N ARG A 48 -4.96 -4.68 0.95
CA ARG A 48 -6.25 -3.99 1.16
C ARG A 48 -6.28 -3.24 2.49
N ARG A 49 -5.58 -3.76 3.51
CA ARG A 49 -5.45 -3.11 4.82
C ARG A 49 -4.52 -1.90 4.75
N LEU A 50 -3.34 -2.07 4.13
CA LEU A 50 -2.37 -1.01 3.90
C LEU A 50 -2.99 0.16 3.13
N GLU A 51 -3.72 -0.12 2.04
CA GLU A 51 -4.43 0.91 1.27
C GLU A 51 -5.35 1.76 2.16
N ARG A 52 -6.16 1.11 3.01
CA ARG A 52 -7.11 1.79 3.89
C ARG A 52 -6.42 2.64 4.96
N VAL A 53 -5.34 2.13 5.56
CA VAL A 53 -4.55 2.89 6.54
C VAL A 53 -3.96 4.14 5.90
N LEU A 54 -3.29 3.99 4.76
CA LEU A 54 -2.65 5.10 4.05
C LEU A 54 -3.67 6.13 3.54
N LEU A 55 -4.86 5.70 3.13
CA LEU A 55 -5.95 6.61 2.75
C LEU A 55 -6.40 7.47 3.94
N ASN A 56 -6.54 6.88 5.12
CA ASN A 56 -6.87 7.61 6.34
C ASN A 56 -5.75 8.58 6.74
N GLU A 57 -4.49 8.17 6.61
CA GLU A 57 -3.35 9.05 6.88
C GLU A 57 -3.27 10.21 5.87
N CYS A 58 -3.55 9.96 4.59
CA CYS A 58 -3.68 11.01 3.58
C CYS A 58 -4.75 12.04 3.94
N ASN A 59 -5.92 11.56 4.37
CA ASN A 59 -7.02 12.43 4.78
C ASN A 59 -6.66 13.23 6.04
N ALA A 60 -6.03 12.59 7.03
CA ALA A 60 -5.56 13.26 8.24
C ALA A 60 -4.48 14.32 7.94
N ALA A 61 -3.50 14.00 7.09
CA ALA A 61 -2.48 14.94 6.65
C ALA A 61 -3.06 16.10 5.83
N SER A 62 -4.11 15.85 5.05
CA SER A 62 -4.77 16.87 4.24
C SER A 62 -5.73 17.77 5.02
N GLN A 63 -6.28 17.30 6.15
CA GLN A 63 -7.20 18.10 6.95
C GLN A 63 -6.51 19.05 7.93
N GLY A 64 -5.18 18.95 8.08
CA GLY A 64 -4.41 19.84 8.97
C GLY A 64 -4.75 19.60 10.44
N ARG A 65 -3.74 19.30 11.25
CA ARG A 65 -3.80 19.65 12.67
C ARG A 65 -3.47 21.12 12.83
#